data_AF-A0A0C9W2U0-F1
#
_entry.id   AF-A0A0C9W2U0-F1
#
_cell.length_a   1.000
_cell.length_b   1.000
_cell.length_c   1.000
_cell.angle_alpha   90.00
_cell.angle_beta   90.00
_cell.angle_gamma   90.00
#
_symmetry.space_group_name_H-M   'P 1'
#
loop_
_entity.id
_entity.type
_entity.pdbx_description
1 polymer ?
#
loop_
_entity_poly.entity_id
_entity_poly.type
_entity_poly.pdbx_seq_one_letter_code
_entity_poly.pdbx_strand_id
1 'polypeptide(L)'
;MGPLLSMWASIALLSMTLTAILASQYPFEMPGTPHVSQANVTFKEGPDVFSPKDLVQLTRPGSAVANPSGDLAFVSLSKYSLDERKYVNFMVVKGLTEYALSRRTDRKIQGKSQEVYAVSVQDEGVKSASEPALIGKFPATGLTNFKYSAEASTLVFSAYVWPDTNLSTIKEQDEAYENRGTTALVYDTAYVRHWDTWAGPKRSTLFSVSLKKENDQWVLGDDYLASLNGTDHYTPVEPFGGTDNFDISSKHIAYTTKDPSVPEAWHTRQNIYLVPLKGGEKPKQLTTGKQGTTNSPVFSPQGTKVAWTEMAMNLIVHFLQSKDCYLRP
;
A
#
# COMPACT_ATOMS: atom_id res chain seq x y z
N MET A 1 42.12 60.99 22.38
CA MET A 1 41.10 62.06 22.45
C MET A 1 39.89 61.57 21.65
N GLY A 2 38.73 61.37 22.29
CA GLY A 2 37.44 61.16 21.60
C GLY A 2 36.92 62.46 20.94
N PRO A 3 35.70 62.53 20.35
CA PRO A 3 34.46 61.75 20.56
C PRO A 3 33.94 61.04 19.27
N LEU A 4 33.03 60.05 19.23
CA LEU A 4 31.62 59.89 19.67
C LEU A 4 30.57 60.69 18.85
N LEU A 5 29.48 59.96 18.47
CA LEU A 5 28.23 60.32 17.74
C LEU A 5 28.34 60.38 16.19
N SER A 6 27.42 59.85 15.37
CA SER A 6 26.00 59.47 15.56
C SER A 6 25.52 58.43 14.51
N MET A 7 24.50 57.68 14.90
CA MET A 7 23.62 56.83 14.07
C MET A 7 23.11 57.55 12.83
N TRP A 8 22.98 56.86 11.68
CA TRP A 8 21.76 56.84 10.86
C TRP A 8 21.71 55.53 10.04
N ALA A 9 20.76 54.66 10.39
CA ALA A 9 20.32 53.56 9.55
C ALA A 9 19.56 54.16 8.35
N SER A 10 19.94 53.81 7.12
CA SER A 10 19.09 54.04 5.95
C SER A 10 18.41 52.74 5.57
N ILE A 11 17.17 52.62 6.04
CA ILE A 11 16.15 51.69 5.55
C ILE A 11 15.71 52.23 4.19
N ALA A 12 15.97 51.48 3.12
CA ALA A 12 15.34 51.75 1.83
C ALA A 12 13.92 51.16 1.85
N LEU A 13 12.94 51.99 2.18
CA LEU A 13 11.52 51.73 1.89
C LEU A 13 11.29 52.03 0.41
N LEU A 14 11.24 50.98 -0.43
CA LEU A 14 10.71 51.11 -1.79
C LEU A 14 9.19 50.93 -1.72
N SER A 15 8.47 52.05 -1.74
CA SER A 15 7.04 52.11 -2.05
C SER A 15 6.86 51.77 -3.53
N MET A 16 6.38 50.56 -3.84
CA MET A 16 5.79 50.27 -5.14
C MET A 16 4.27 50.43 -5.01
N THR A 17 3.78 51.56 -5.50
CA THR A 17 2.37 51.75 -5.84
C THR A 17 1.99 50.78 -6.95
N LEU A 18 1.26 49.73 -6.59
CA LEU A 18 0.62 48.85 -7.57
C LEU A 18 -0.48 49.65 -8.26
N THR A 19 -0.17 50.12 -9.48
CA THR A 19 -1.16 50.72 -10.36
C THR A 19 -2.03 49.59 -10.85
N ALA A 20 -3.27 49.53 -10.36
CA ALA A 20 -4.26 48.56 -10.81
C ALA A 20 -4.53 48.79 -12.31
N ILE A 21 -3.99 47.92 -13.16
CA ILE A 21 -4.45 47.79 -14.54
C ILE A 21 -5.85 47.20 -14.45
N LEU A 22 -6.87 48.04 -14.66
CA LEU A 22 -8.22 47.62 -14.97
C LEU A 22 -8.19 46.84 -16.28
N ALA A 23 -7.96 45.53 -16.19
CA ALA A 23 -8.41 44.62 -17.23
C ALA A 23 -9.94 44.75 -17.27
N SER A 24 -10.46 45.25 -18.38
CA SER A 24 -11.89 45.23 -18.69
C SER A 24 -12.37 43.78 -18.61
N GLN A 25 -12.89 43.39 -17.45
CA GLN A 25 -13.66 42.17 -17.31
C GLN A 25 -14.93 42.40 -18.12
N TYR A 26 -14.99 41.83 -19.34
CA TYR A 26 -16.28 41.44 -19.87
C TYR A 26 -16.94 40.59 -18.79
N PRO A 27 -18.17 40.91 -18.33
CA PRO A 27 -18.88 40.02 -17.44
C PRO A 27 -19.15 38.74 -18.24
N PHE A 28 -18.32 37.73 -18.04
CA PHE A 28 -18.69 36.38 -18.38
C PHE A 28 -19.74 35.98 -17.35
N GLU A 29 -21.00 36.30 -17.63
CA GLU A 29 -22.12 35.59 -17.02
C GLU A 29 -21.94 34.12 -17.38
N MET A 30 -21.47 33.33 -16.41
CA MET A 30 -21.67 31.90 -16.45
C MET A 30 -23.15 31.70 -16.75
N PRO A 31 -23.56 31.00 -17.82
CA PRO A 31 -24.96 30.67 -18.00
C PRO A 31 -25.41 30.04 -16.69
N GLY A 32 -26.40 30.67 -16.05
CA GLY A 32 -26.82 30.30 -14.70
C GLY A 32 -26.90 28.78 -14.64
N THR A 33 -26.13 28.18 -13.73
CA THR A 33 -26.19 26.73 -13.51
C THR A 33 -27.67 26.38 -13.48
N PRO A 34 -28.18 25.55 -14.40
CA PRO A 34 -29.57 25.17 -14.33
C PRO A 34 -29.74 24.64 -12.92
N HIS A 35 -30.60 25.27 -12.14
CA HIS A 35 -31.12 24.66 -10.94
C HIS A 35 -31.85 23.43 -11.46
N VAL A 36 -31.10 22.33 -11.60
CA VAL A 36 -31.68 21.01 -11.67
C VAL A 36 -32.39 20.92 -10.34
N SER A 37 -33.71 21.15 -10.36
CA SER A 37 -34.54 20.70 -9.25
C SER A 37 -34.09 19.26 -9.06
N GLN A 38 -33.48 18.92 -7.93
CA GLN A 38 -33.22 17.54 -7.60
C GLN A 38 -34.60 16.91 -7.59
N ALA A 39 -35.00 16.31 -8.71
CA ALA A 39 -36.17 15.47 -8.75
C ALA A 39 -35.90 14.46 -7.65
N ASN A 40 -36.85 14.30 -6.72
CA ASN A 40 -36.77 13.23 -5.74
C ASN A 40 -36.89 11.92 -6.53
N VAL A 41 -35.74 11.44 -7.02
CA VAL A 41 -35.64 10.18 -7.73
C VAL A 41 -35.69 9.09 -6.67
N THR A 42 -36.88 8.53 -6.48
CA THR A 42 -37.05 7.33 -5.67
C THR A 42 -36.71 6.12 -6.54
N PHE A 43 -35.74 5.32 -6.12
CA PHE A 43 -35.45 4.06 -6.81
C PHE A 43 -36.65 3.11 -6.68
N LYS A 44 -37.00 2.44 -7.79
CA LYS A 44 -37.97 1.35 -7.75
C LYS A 44 -37.31 0.15 -7.06
N GLU A 45 -37.94 -0.33 -5.99
CA GLU A 45 -37.46 -1.44 -5.16
C GLU A 45 -38.55 -2.52 -5.11
N GLY A 46 -38.14 -3.78 -4.94
CA GLY A 46 -39.05 -4.91 -4.85
C GLY A 46 -38.30 -6.25 -4.96
N PRO A 47 -38.95 -7.37 -4.60
CA PRO A 47 -38.32 -8.70 -4.59
C PRO A 47 -37.78 -9.13 -5.96
N ASP A 48 -38.40 -8.66 -7.05
CA ASP A 48 -38.03 -8.98 -8.43
C ASP A 48 -37.40 -7.80 -9.18
N VAL A 49 -36.93 -6.76 -8.46
CA VAL A 49 -36.35 -5.56 -9.06
C VAL A 49 -34.91 -5.42 -8.59
N PHE A 50 -33.96 -5.57 -9.51
CA PHE A 50 -32.55 -5.26 -9.25
C PHE A 50 -32.32 -3.75 -9.34
N SER A 51 -32.28 -3.10 -8.18
CA SER A 51 -32.08 -1.66 -8.03
C SER A 51 -30.59 -1.29 -7.90
N PRO A 52 -30.22 -0.01 -8.06
CA PRO A 52 -28.86 0.45 -7.74
C PRO A 52 -28.45 0.18 -6.29
N LYS A 53 -29.41 0.12 -5.34
CA LYS A 53 -29.12 -0.28 -3.96
C LYS A 53 -28.62 -1.72 -3.90
N ASP A 54 -29.26 -2.63 -4.63
CA ASP A 54 -28.84 -4.03 -4.71
C ASP A 54 -27.42 -4.13 -5.24
N LEU A 55 -27.12 -3.45 -6.36
CA LEU A 55 -25.77 -3.41 -6.95
C LEU A 55 -24.70 -2.94 -5.95
N VAL A 56 -24.98 -1.87 -5.20
CA VAL A 56 -24.02 -1.34 -4.22
C VAL A 56 -23.86 -2.30 -3.04
N GLN A 57 -24.95 -2.91 -2.56
CA GLN A 57 -24.97 -3.83 -1.42
C GLN A 57 -24.60 -5.27 -1.77
N LEU A 58 -24.31 -5.59 -3.05
CA LEU A 58 -23.79 -6.89 -3.44
C LEU A 58 -22.53 -7.23 -2.66
N THR A 59 -22.47 -8.48 -2.20
CA THR A 59 -21.26 -9.02 -1.55
C THR A 59 -20.22 -9.29 -2.63
N ARG A 60 -19.04 -8.72 -2.45
CA ARG A 60 -17.92 -8.83 -3.39
C ARG A 60 -16.89 -9.79 -2.81
N PRO A 61 -16.69 -10.98 -3.43
CA PRO A 61 -15.60 -11.84 -3.05
C PRO A 61 -14.27 -11.29 -3.56
N GLY A 62 -13.26 -11.35 -2.70
CA GLY A 62 -11.87 -11.17 -3.06
C GLY A 62 -11.23 -12.49 -3.50
N SER A 63 -9.93 -12.43 -3.78
CA SER A 63 -9.14 -13.58 -4.19
C SER A 63 -9.06 -14.62 -3.06
N ALA A 64 -9.23 -15.90 -3.41
CA ALA A 64 -9.06 -17.02 -2.50
C ALA A 64 -7.56 -17.29 -2.26
N VAL A 65 -7.16 -17.47 -1.01
CA VAL A 65 -5.78 -17.81 -0.63
C VAL A 65 -5.79 -19.21 -0.02
N ALA A 66 -5.06 -20.15 -0.63
CA ALA A 66 -4.94 -21.50 -0.09
C ALA A 66 -4.01 -21.53 1.13
N ASN A 67 -4.29 -22.43 2.08
CA ASN A 67 -3.35 -22.75 3.14
C ASN A 67 -2.17 -23.59 2.61
N PRO A 68 -1.07 -23.74 3.36
CA PRO A 68 0.11 -24.51 2.91
C PRO A 68 -0.19 -25.96 2.54
N SER A 69 -1.13 -26.60 3.22
CA SER A 69 -1.55 -27.99 2.93
C SER A 69 -2.38 -28.10 1.65
N GLY A 70 -2.96 -27.00 1.16
CA GLY A 70 -3.78 -26.97 -0.05
C GLY A 70 -5.17 -27.57 0.10
N ASP A 71 -5.67 -27.74 1.32
CA ASP A 71 -6.99 -28.30 1.64
C ASP A 71 -8.01 -27.23 2.07
N LEU A 72 -7.55 -26.05 2.51
CA LEU A 72 -8.38 -24.90 2.86
C LEU A 72 -8.10 -23.71 1.95
N ALA A 73 -9.14 -22.93 1.67
CA ALA A 73 -9.05 -21.64 1.00
C ALA A 73 -9.73 -20.54 1.84
N PHE A 74 -9.01 -19.46 2.08
CA PHE A 74 -9.50 -18.25 2.75
C PHE A 74 -9.99 -17.26 1.69
N VAL A 75 -11.25 -16.85 1.76
CA VAL A 75 -11.87 -15.88 0.86
C VAL A 75 -12.30 -14.67 1.66
N SER A 76 -11.76 -13.50 1.33
CA SER A 76 -12.26 -12.24 1.87
C SER A 76 -13.55 -11.84 1.14
N LEU A 77 -14.53 -11.33 1.87
CA LEU A 77 -15.79 -10.84 1.35
C LEU A 77 -15.99 -9.41 1.84
N SER A 78 -16.38 -8.51 0.94
CA SER A 78 -16.69 -7.11 1.25
C SER A 78 -18.13 -6.80 0.91
N LYS A 79 -18.88 -6.20 1.85
CA LYS A 79 -20.27 -5.78 1.64
C LYS A 79 -20.45 -4.34 2.09
N TYR A 80 -21.02 -3.50 1.23
CA TYR A 80 -21.33 -2.12 1.61
C TYR A 80 -22.60 -2.07 2.47
N SER A 81 -22.52 -1.39 3.61
CA SER A 81 -23.67 -1.08 4.45
C SER A 81 -24.15 0.34 4.12
N LEU A 82 -25.39 0.47 3.65
CA LEU A 82 -26.01 1.78 3.40
C LEU A 82 -26.25 2.54 4.71
N ASP A 83 -26.62 1.83 5.78
CA ASP A 83 -26.91 2.41 7.09
C ASP A 83 -25.65 2.99 7.72
N GLU A 84 -24.55 2.23 7.67
CA GLU A 84 -23.27 2.64 8.26
C GLU A 84 -22.39 3.44 7.28
N ARG A 85 -22.80 3.54 6.01
CA ARG A 85 -22.08 4.19 4.91
C ARG A 85 -20.62 3.75 4.79
N LYS A 86 -20.37 2.46 4.98
CA LYS A 86 -19.02 1.87 4.96
C LYS A 86 -19.05 0.43 4.49
N TYR A 87 -17.90 -0.06 4.04
CA TYR A 87 -17.70 -1.48 3.75
C TYR A 87 -17.47 -2.28 5.04
N VAL A 88 -18.21 -3.37 5.18
CA VAL A 88 -17.98 -4.42 6.16
C VAL A 88 -17.22 -5.55 5.46
N ASN A 89 -16.10 -5.95 6.03
CA ASN A 89 -15.26 -7.03 5.51
C ASN A 89 -15.35 -8.24 6.41
N PHE A 90 -15.40 -9.44 5.83
CA PHE A 90 -15.44 -10.71 6.55
C PHE A 90 -14.62 -11.75 5.81
N MET A 91 -14.10 -12.74 6.54
CA MET A 91 -13.35 -13.85 5.95
C MET A 91 -14.20 -15.12 6.02
N VAL A 92 -14.19 -15.88 4.93
CA VAL A 92 -14.78 -17.21 4.84
C VAL A 92 -13.67 -18.21 4.61
N VAL A 93 -13.65 -19.28 5.39
CA VAL A 93 -12.77 -20.42 5.18
C VAL A 93 -13.58 -21.52 4.50
N LYS A 94 -13.09 -22.04 3.38
CA LYS A 94 -13.74 -23.09 2.60
C LYS A 94 -12.81 -24.29 2.47
N GLY A 95 -13.31 -25.49 2.76
CA GLY A 95 -12.64 -26.73 2.39
C GLY A 95 -12.64 -26.92 0.87
N LEU A 96 -11.51 -27.33 0.31
CA LEU A 96 -11.37 -27.61 -1.12
C LEU A 96 -11.94 -29.00 -1.50
N THR A 97 -12.28 -29.82 -0.50
CA THR A 97 -12.89 -31.15 -0.65
C THR A 97 -14.36 -31.23 -0.22
N GLU A 98 -14.85 -30.37 0.69
CA GLU A 98 -16.28 -30.29 1.08
C GLU A 98 -16.72 -28.86 1.50
N TYR A 99 -17.99 -28.54 1.25
CA TYR A 99 -18.58 -27.21 1.50
C TYR A 99 -18.85 -26.98 2.99
N ALA A 100 -18.09 -26.06 3.59
CA ALA A 100 -18.42 -25.48 4.88
C ALA A 100 -18.25 -23.95 4.83
N LEU A 101 -19.25 -23.23 5.34
CA LEU A 101 -19.28 -21.77 5.46
C LEU A 101 -19.08 -21.42 6.94
N SER A 102 -17.96 -20.77 7.28
CA SER A 102 -17.76 -20.19 8.61
C SER A 102 -17.80 -18.66 8.58
N ARG A 103 -18.41 -18.06 9.62
CA ARG A 103 -18.87 -16.67 9.71
C ARG A 103 -18.02 -15.84 10.68
N ARG A 104 -17.91 -14.55 10.31
CA ARG A 104 -17.60 -13.34 11.11
C ARG A 104 -16.14 -13.13 11.53
N THR A 105 -15.57 -12.09 10.95
CA THR A 105 -14.61 -11.22 11.63
C THR A 105 -15.11 -9.80 11.44
N ASP A 106 -15.67 -9.21 12.50
CA ASP A 106 -16.07 -7.80 12.47
C ASP A 106 -14.77 -6.98 12.43
N ARG A 107 -14.38 -6.53 11.24
CA ARG A 107 -13.26 -5.59 11.08
C ARG A 107 -13.71 -4.22 11.57
N LYS A 108 -13.70 -4.01 12.89
CA LYS A 108 -13.94 -2.70 13.48
C LYS A 108 -12.69 -1.85 13.27
N ILE A 109 -12.56 -1.24 12.09
CA ILE A 109 -11.64 -0.10 11.89
C ILE A 109 -12.28 1.09 12.59
N GLN A 110 -12.18 1.09 13.92
CA GLN A 110 -12.58 2.21 14.75
C GLN A 110 -11.57 2.29 15.89
N GLY A 111 -10.35 2.66 15.53
CA GLY A 111 -9.23 2.75 16.47
C GLY A 111 -8.08 3.55 15.88
N LYS A 112 -7.35 4.26 16.76
CA LYS A 112 -6.14 5.04 16.45
C LYS A 112 -4.93 4.17 16.05
N SER A 113 -5.11 2.84 16.02
CA SER A 113 -4.07 1.82 15.77
C SER A 113 -4.66 0.66 14.99
N GLN A 114 -3.88 0.04 14.09
CA GLN A 114 -4.25 -1.19 13.40
C GLN A 114 -3.85 -2.39 14.25
N GLU A 115 -4.69 -3.42 14.31
CA GLU A 115 -4.51 -4.57 15.20
C GLU A 115 -4.42 -5.87 14.39
N VAL A 116 -3.69 -6.85 14.92
CA VAL A 116 -3.55 -8.19 14.35
C VAL A 116 -4.06 -9.24 15.33
N TYR A 117 -4.81 -10.20 14.80
CA TYR A 117 -5.50 -11.24 15.58
C TYR A 117 -5.14 -12.63 15.06
N ALA A 118 -5.05 -13.60 15.97
CA ALA A 118 -4.96 -15.02 15.65
C ALA A 118 -6.33 -15.66 15.78
N VAL A 119 -6.69 -16.50 14.81
CA VAL A 119 -7.91 -17.30 14.84
C VAL A 119 -7.51 -18.74 14.55
N SER A 120 -7.85 -19.66 15.46
CA SER A 120 -7.63 -21.09 15.24
C SER A 120 -8.84 -21.66 14.50
N VAL A 121 -8.56 -22.42 13.45
CA VAL A 121 -9.58 -23.15 12.67
C VAL A 121 -9.39 -24.63 12.94
N GLN A 122 -10.45 -25.33 13.35
CA GLN A 122 -10.40 -26.78 13.58
C GLN A 122 -10.71 -27.53 12.29
N ASP A 123 -9.80 -28.43 11.91
CA ASP A 123 -9.85 -29.25 10.69
C ASP A 123 -10.74 -30.49 10.85
N GLU A 124 -12.05 -30.29 10.96
CA GLU A 124 -13.05 -31.31 10.66
C GLU A 124 -14.29 -30.65 10.01
N GLY A 125 -14.10 -30.16 8.78
CA GLY A 125 -15.18 -29.57 7.98
C GLY A 125 -15.61 -28.16 8.41
N VAL A 126 -14.64 -27.31 8.81
CA VAL A 126 -14.79 -25.87 9.14
C VAL A 126 -16.15 -25.53 9.77
N LYS A 127 -16.45 -26.12 10.94
CA LYS A 127 -17.71 -25.85 11.66
C LYS A 127 -17.61 -24.65 12.60
N SER A 128 -16.41 -24.35 13.11
CA SER A 128 -16.19 -23.26 14.07
C SER A 128 -14.77 -22.72 14.00
N ALA A 129 -14.66 -21.40 14.19
CA ALA A 129 -13.41 -20.71 14.46
C ALA A 129 -13.36 -20.37 15.95
N SER A 130 -12.17 -20.37 16.55
CA SER A 130 -12.01 -19.86 17.92
C SER A 130 -12.35 -18.37 17.99
N GLU A 131 -12.60 -17.87 19.20
CA GLU A 131 -12.61 -16.42 19.40
C GLU A 131 -11.27 -15.82 18.96
N PRO A 132 -11.27 -14.66 18.25
CA PRO A 132 -10.03 -14.00 17.85
C PRO A 132 -9.20 -13.57 19.06
N ALA A 133 -7.98 -14.08 19.16
CA ALA A 133 -7.01 -13.65 20.16
C ALA A 133 -6.21 -12.46 19.61
N LEU A 134 -6.21 -11.33 20.32
CA LEU A 134 -5.38 -10.18 19.96
C LEU A 134 -3.91 -10.54 20.11
N ILE A 135 -3.14 -10.41 19.03
CA ILE A 135 -1.68 -10.65 19.02
C ILE A 135 -0.95 -9.35 19.37
N GLY A 136 -1.40 -8.23 18.82
CA GLY A 136 -0.72 -6.95 19.00
C GLY A 136 -1.30 -5.82 18.20
N LYS A 137 -0.71 -4.63 18.39
CA LYS A 137 -1.08 -3.39 17.70
C LYS A 137 0.12 -2.86 16.95
N PHE A 138 -0.13 -2.38 15.74
CA PHE A 138 0.86 -1.70 14.93
C PHE A 138 0.97 -0.22 15.33
N PRO A 139 2.14 0.41 15.12
CA PRO A 139 2.37 1.82 15.41
C PRO A 139 1.60 2.79 14.49
N ALA A 140 1.07 2.29 13.38
CA ALA A 140 0.34 3.07 12.38
C ALA A 140 -0.93 2.35 11.89
N THR A 141 -1.74 3.08 11.13
CA THR A 141 -2.87 2.55 10.36
C THR A 141 -2.56 2.58 8.87
N GLY A 142 -3.34 1.87 8.06
CA GLY A 142 -3.14 1.84 6.60
C GLY A 142 -2.03 0.87 6.14
N LEU A 143 -1.60 -0.04 7.02
CA LEU A 143 -0.68 -1.12 6.68
C LEU A 143 -1.41 -2.17 5.83
N THR A 144 -0.76 -2.62 4.77
CA THR A 144 -1.36 -3.47 3.72
C THR A 144 -0.41 -4.56 3.26
N ASN A 145 -0.91 -5.48 2.43
CA ASN A 145 -0.11 -6.50 1.75
C ASN A 145 0.72 -7.40 2.67
N PHE A 146 0.11 -8.01 3.69
CA PHE A 146 0.85 -8.85 4.65
C PHE A 146 1.26 -10.21 4.05
N LYS A 147 2.50 -10.65 4.32
CA LYS A 147 3.03 -12.00 4.05
C LYS A 147 3.79 -12.51 5.28
N TYR A 148 3.59 -13.77 5.65
CA TYR A 148 4.22 -14.37 6.82
C TYR A 148 5.12 -15.55 6.42
N SER A 149 6.34 -15.58 6.96
CA SER A 149 7.28 -16.69 6.83
C SER A 149 7.36 -17.43 8.17
N ALA A 150 6.81 -18.64 8.21
CA ALA A 150 6.83 -19.47 9.41
C ALA A 150 8.26 -19.90 9.81
N GLU A 151 9.07 -20.28 8.82
CA GLU A 151 10.46 -20.68 9.02
C GLU A 151 11.32 -19.55 9.62
N ALA A 152 11.09 -18.30 9.19
CA ALA A 152 11.80 -17.14 9.71
C ALA A 152 11.10 -16.45 10.89
N SER A 153 9.89 -16.89 11.26
CA SER A 153 9.02 -16.21 12.24
C SER A 153 8.92 -14.70 11.98
N THR A 154 8.75 -14.32 10.72
CA THR A 154 8.80 -12.92 10.28
C THR A 154 7.57 -12.58 9.45
N LEU A 155 6.93 -11.46 9.80
CA LEU A 155 5.84 -10.85 9.06
C LEU A 155 6.40 -9.68 8.23
N VAL A 156 6.10 -9.69 6.94
CA VAL A 156 6.42 -8.61 6.00
C VAL A 156 5.13 -7.95 5.54
N PHE A 157 5.13 -6.63 5.45
CA PHE A 157 3.98 -5.86 4.97
C PHE A 157 4.43 -4.56 4.29
N SER A 158 3.53 -3.91 3.57
CA SER A 158 3.80 -2.60 2.97
C SER A 158 3.09 -1.47 3.71
N ALA A 159 3.71 -0.30 3.75
CA ALA A 159 3.13 0.92 4.28
C ALA A 159 3.48 2.12 3.40
N TYR A 160 2.55 3.06 3.28
CA TYR A 160 2.77 4.33 2.60
C TYR A 160 3.31 5.35 3.60
N VAL A 161 4.61 5.63 3.53
CA VAL A 161 5.38 6.33 4.58
C VAL A 161 6.12 7.53 4.04
N TRP A 162 6.55 8.39 4.95
CA TRP A 162 7.40 9.53 4.66
C TRP A 162 8.86 9.09 4.40
N PRO A 163 9.72 9.97 3.85
CA PRO A 163 11.11 9.62 3.53
C PRO A 163 11.95 9.13 4.72
N ASP A 164 11.56 9.41 5.96
CA ASP A 164 12.21 8.88 7.16
C ASP A 164 11.94 7.38 7.39
N THR A 165 10.98 6.80 6.66
CA THR A 165 10.53 5.41 6.76
C THR A 165 10.09 4.99 8.17
N ASN A 166 9.65 5.96 8.99
CA ASN A 166 9.27 5.69 10.37
C ASN A 166 7.75 5.58 10.51
N LEU A 167 7.27 4.40 10.90
CA LEU A 167 5.83 4.15 11.05
C LEU A 167 5.19 5.02 12.15
N SER A 168 5.92 5.34 13.21
CA SER A 168 5.39 6.08 14.37
C SER A 168 5.14 7.58 14.08
N THR A 169 5.85 8.14 13.10
CA THR A 169 5.80 9.58 12.78
C THR A 169 4.80 9.91 11.67
N ILE A 170 4.22 8.89 11.01
CA ILE A 170 3.30 9.06 9.86
C ILE A 170 2.18 10.04 10.19
N LYS A 171 1.53 9.85 11.35
CA LYS A 171 0.37 10.65 11.74
C LYS A 171 0.73 12.12 11.92
N GLU A 172 1.80 12.39 12.65
CA GLU A 172 2.27 13.76 12.92
C GLU A 172 2.67 14.46 11.62
N GLN A 173 3.36 13.74 10.73
CA GLN A 173 3.76 14.29 9.44
C GLN A 173 2.58 14.51 8.48
N ASP A 174 1.59 13.61 8.47
CA ASP A 174 0.35 13.81 7.70
C ASP A 174 -0.40 15.05 8.21
N GLU A 175 -0.55 15.21 9.53
CA GLU A 175 -1.18 16.40 10.13
C GLU A 175 -0.38 17.69 9.82
N ALA A 176 0.95 17.65 9.89
CA ALA A 176 1.80 18.79 9.54
C ALA A 176 1.68 19.15 8.05
N TYR A 177 1.63 18.16 7.17
CA TYR A 177 1.52 18.37 5.73
C TYR A 177 0.17 18.98 5.34
N GLU A 178 -0.94 18.49 5.89
CA GLU A 178 -2.27 19.05 5.63
C GLU A 178 -2.41 20.49 6.17
N ASN A 179 -1.71 20.81 7.26
CA ASN A 179 -1.76 22.14 7.90
C ASN A 179 -0.64 23.09 7.47
N ARG A 180 0.08 22.81 6.37
CA ARG A 180 1.21 23.63 5.89
C ARG A 180 0.87 25.03 5.39
N GLY A 181 -0.42 25.40 5.36
CA GLY A 181 -0.88 26.74 4.99
C GLY A 181 -0.88 27.07 3.49
N THR A 182 -0.59 26.10 2.62
CA THR A 182 -0.64 26.26 1.16
C THR A 182 -1.02 24.94 0.48
N THR A 183 -1.73 25.04 -0.64
CA THR A 183 -2.06 23.90 -1.52
C THR A 183 -1.14 23.81 -2.73
N ALA A 184 -0.23 24.76 -2.92
CA ALA A 184 0.73 24.74 -4.02
C ALA A 184 1.65 23.50 -3.90
N LEU A 185 1.94 22.87 -5.04
CA LEU A 185 2.84 21.73 -5.18
C LEU A 185 3.92 22.09 -6.19
N VAL A 186 5.17 21.74 -5.88
CA VAL A 186 6.34 21.99 -6.73
C VAL A 186 6.96 20.63 -7.05
N TYR A 187 7.31 20.43 -8.32
CA TYR A 187 7.81 19.16 -8.83
C TYR A 187 9.08 19.36 -9.63
N ASP A 188 10.09 18.56 -9.31
CA ASP A 188 11.35 18.50 -10.07
C ASP A 188 11.34 17.42 -11.16
N THR A 189 10.27 16.61 -11.22
CA THR A 189 10.13 15.51 -12.19
C THR A 189 8.82 15.63 -12.96
N ALA A 190 8.78 15.03 -14.16
CA ALA A 190 7.60 15.03 -15.02
C ALA A 190 6.47 14.11 -14.50
N TYR A 191 6.75 13.20 -13.57
CA TYR A 191 5.75 12.30 -13.00
C TYR A 191 4.99 12.97 -11.85
N VAL A 192 4.23 14.00 -12.19
CA VAL A 192 3.57 14.88 -11.20
C VAL A 192 2.27 14.31 -10.63
N ARG A 193 1.65 13.35 -11.33
CA ARG A 193 0.30 12.85 -11.01
C ARG A 193 0.08 11.47 -11.58
N HIS A 194 -0.65 10.62 -10.85
CA HIS A 194 -1.24 9.41 -11.39
C HIS A 194 -2.77 9.55 -11.38
N TRP A 195 -3.38 9.62 -12.56
CA TRP A 195 -4.82 9.89 -12.74
C TRP A 195 -5.29 11.10 -11.94
N ASP A 196 -6.16 10.94 -10.95
CA ASP A 196 -6.73 11.99 -10.11
C ASP A 196 -5.90 12.28 -8.85
N THR A 197 -4.79 11.56 -8.62
CA THR A 197 -3.95 11.68 -7.41
C THR A 197 -2.60 12.32 -7.73
N TRP A 198 -2.31 13.46 -7.11
CA TRP A 198 -1.02 14.15 -7.20
C TRP A 198 0.09 13.35 -6.52
N ALA A 199 1.27 13.29 -7.14
CA ALA A 199 2.42 12.66 -6.53
C ALA A 199 2.80 13.44 -5.26
N GLY A 200 2.86 12.73 -4.13
CA GLY A 200 3.22 13.30 -2.83
C GLY A 200 4.67 13.01 -2.44
N PRO A 201 5.09 13.47 -1.26
CA PRO A 201 6.39 13.14 -0.67
C PRO A 201 6.46 11.71 -0.11
N LYS A 202 5.30 11.08 0.14
CA LYS A 202 5.21 9.71 0.65
C LYS A 202 5.45 8.69 -0.45
N ARG A 203 5.95 7.51 -0.07
CA ARG A 203 6.15 6.36 -0.95
C ARG A 203 5.81 5.06 -0.22
N SER A 204 5.44 4.04 -0.98
CA SER A 204 5.22 2.70 -0.45
C SER A 204 6.54 1.98 -0.21
N THR A 205 6.74 1.39 0.96
CA THR A 205 7.91 0.57 1.28
C THR A 205 7.54 -0.66 2.09
N LEU A 206 8.46 -1.61 2.18
CA LEU A 206 8.29 -2.87 2.92
C LEU A 206 8.90 -2.80 4.32
N PHE A 207 8.17 -3.34 5.28
CA PHE A 207 8.60 -3.49 6.66
C PHE A 207 8.61 -4.97 7.04
N SER A 208 9.64 -5.37 7.78
CA SER A 208 9.74 -6.68 8.42
C SER A 208 9.62 -6.53 9.93
N VAL A 209 8.87 -7.43 10.56
CA VAL A 209 8.72 -7.50 12.02
C VAL A 209 8.65 -8.96 12.47
N SER A 210 9.18 -9.25 13.65
CA SER A 210 9.07 -10.59 14.25
C SER A 210 7.60 -10.94 14.53
N LEU A 211 7.18 -12.15 14.19
CA LEU A 211 5.91 -12.73 14.59
C LEU A 211 6.16 -14.21 14.91
N LYS A 212 6.12 -14.57 16.19
CA LYS A 212 6.48 -15.92 16.66
C LYS A 212 5.45 -16.46 17.64
N LYS A 213 5.43 -17.78 17.80
CA LYS A 213 4.60 -18.44 18.81
C LYS A 213 5.46 -18.79 20.03
N GLU A 214 5.13 -18.24 21.19
CA GLU A 214 5.79 -18.49 22.47
C GLU A 214 4.74 -19.00 23.47
N ASN A 215 5.00 -20.13 24.13
CA ASN A 215 4.07 -20.73 25.11
C ASN A 215 2.62 -20.85 24.58
N ASP A 216 2.49 -21.32 23.34
CA ASP A 216 1.23 -21.42 22.60
C ASP A 216 0.49 -20.11 22.28
N GLN A 217 1.12 -18.96 22.55
CA GLN A 217 0.57 -17.63 22.23
C GLN A 217 1.40 -16.96 21.14
N TRP A 218 0.72 -16.29 20.21
CA TRP A 218 1.39 -15.47 19.20
C TRP A 218 1.87 -14.16 19.82
N VAL A 219 3.10 -13.78 19.50
CA VAL A 219 3.75 -12.55 19.95
C VAL A 219 4.25 -11.77 18.75
N LEU A 220 3.77 -10.54 18.61
CA LEU A 220 4.25 -9.57 17.62
C LEU A 220 5.41 -8.77 18.22
N GLY A 221 6.50 -8.62 17.47
CA GLY A 221 7.63 -7.76 17.84
C GLY A 221 7.31 -6.27 17.69
N ASP A 222 8.20 -5.45 18.21
CA ASP A 222 8.12 -3.98 18.18
C ASP A 222 9.22 -3.32 17.33
N ASP A 223 10.20 -4.10 16.87
CA ASP A 223 11.25 -3.65 15.95
C ASP A 223 10.81 -3.81 14.48
N TYR A 224 10.52 -2.68 13.83
CA TYR A 224 10.04 -2.60 12.45
C TYR A 224 11.16 -2.19 11.51
N LEU A 225 11.64 -3.12 10.70
CA LEU A 225 12.77 -2.91 9.82
C LEU A 225 12.29 -2.52 8.42
N ALA A 226 12.53 -1.26 8.03
CA ALA A 226 12.28 -0.76 6.68
C ALA A 226 13.28 -1.40 5.71
N SER A 227 12.82 -2.40 4.95
CA SER A 227 13.67 -3.28 4.15
C SER A 227 14.33 -2.57 2.96
N LEU A 228 13.77 -1.44 2.52
CA LEU A 228 14.26 -0.65 1.39
C LEU A 228 14.86 0.69 1.82
N ASN A 229 15.11 0.89 3.12
CA ASN A 229 15.65 2.14 3.62
C ASN A 229 17.03 2.45 2.98
N GLY A 230 17.26 3.71 2.64
CA GLY A 230 18.48 4.15 1.95
C GLY A 230 18.54 3.79 0.46
N THR A 231 17.41 3.42 -0.15
CA THR A 231 17.28 3.18 -1.59
C THR A 231 16.21 4.10 -2.18
N ASP A 232 16.29 4.35 -3.49
CA ASP A 232 15.24 5.07 -4.23
C ASP A 232 14.08 4.14 -4.66
N HIS A 233 14.04 2.92 -4.13
CA HIS A 233 13.06 1.91 -4.49
C HIS A 233 11.78 2.07 -3.66
N TYR A 234 10.66 1.88 -4.32
CA TYR A 234 9.34 1.82 -3.68
C TYR A 234 8.60 0.59 -4.19
N THR A 235 7.94 -0.11 -3.26
CA THR A 235 7.14 -1.29 -3.57
C THR A 235 6.08 -1.49 -2.47
N PRO A 236 4.86 -1.93 -2.80
CA PRO A 236 4.33 -2.14 -4.15
C PRO A 236 4.30 -0.88 -5.02
N VAL A 237 4.37 -1.06 -6.35
CA VAL A 237 4.45 0.04 -7.33
C VAL A 237 3.06 0.60 -7.58
N GLU A 238 2.90 1.90 -7.34
CA GLU A 238 1.63 2.59 -7.52
C GLU A 238 1.22 2.72 -9.01
N PRO A 239 -0.09 2.77 -9.32
CA PRO A 239 -1.22 2.74 -8.38
C PRO A 239 -1.76 1.32 -8.10
N PHE A 240 -1.33 0.32 -8.87
CA PHE A 240 -1.97 -0.99 -8.91
C PHE A 240 -1.25 -2.07 -8.10
N GLY A 241 -0.02 -1.81 -7.66
CA GLY A 241 0.78 -2.79 -6.96
C GLY A 241 0.15 -3.21 -5.64
N GLY A 242 0.25 -4.51 -5.34
CA GLY A 242 -0.19 -5.06 -4.06
C GLY A 242 0.67 -6.23 -3.60
N THR A 243 0.03 -7.25 -3.04
CA THR A 243 0.67 -8.49 -2.58
C THR A 243 1.40 -9.27 -3.68
N ASP A 244 1.12 -8.96 -4.95
CA ASP A 244 1.75 -9.54 -6.12
C ASP A 244 3.04 -8.82 -6.53
N ASN A 245 3.41 -7.71 -5.89
CA ASN A 245 4.64 -6.98 -6.22
C ASN A 245 5.87 -7.50 -5.46
N PHE A 246 5.67 -8.38 -4.49
CA PHE A 246 6.76 -8.99 -3.75
C PHE A 246 6.38 -10.37 -3.23
N ASP A 247 7.39 -11.15 -2.88
CA ASP A 247 7.25 -12.42 -2.18
C ASP A 247 8.40 -12.61 -1.19
N ILE A 248 8.23 -13.55 -0.26
CA ILE A 248 9.17 -13.75 0.84
C ILE A 248 9.61 -15.22 0.95
N SER A 249 10.88 -15.40 1.28
CA SER A 249 11.45 -16.69 1.70
C SER A 249 11.84 -16.61 3.18
N SER A 250 12.49 -17.64 3.71
CA SER A 250 13.05 -17.57 5.07
C SER A 250 14.24 -16.63 5.23
N LYS A 251 14.85 -16.20 4.11
CA LYS A 251 16.07 -15.37 4.12
C LYS A 251 15.95 -14.04 3.40
N HIS A 252 15.09 -13.96 2.39
CA HIS A 252 15.05 -12.81 1.48
C HIS A 252 13.62 -12.38 1.13
N ILE A 253 13.50 -11.13 0.74
CA ILE A 253 12.34 -10.55 0.05
C ILE A 253 12.72 -10.37 -1.41
N ALA A 254 11.93 -10.93 -2.32
CA ALA A 254 12.01 -10.63 -3.75
C ALA A 254 10.90 -9.63 -4.08
N TYR A 255 11.21 -8.52 -4.74
CA TYR A 255 10.24 -7.48 -5.04
C TYR A 255 10.48 -6.83 -6.39
N THR A 256 9.43 -6.21 -6.94
CA THR A 256 9.52 -5.35 -8.12
C THR A 256 9.47 -3.87 -7.72
N THR A 257 10.19 -3.04 -8.48
CA THR A 257 10.13 -1.58 -8.38
C THR A 257 10.45 -0.98 -9.75
N LYS A 258 10.05 0.29 -9.97
CA LYS A 258 10.46 1.00 -11.18
C LYS A 258 11.97 1.22 -11.17
N ASP A 259 12.56 1.19 -12.37
CA ASP A 259 13.99 1.40 -12.52
C ASP A 259 14.33 2.88 -12.20
N PRO A 260 15.10 3.15 -11.13
CA PRO A 260 15.43 4.52 -10.73
C PRO A 260 16.41 5.20 -11.70
N SER A 261 17.05 4.45 -12.60
CA SER A 261 18.01 5.00 -13.57
C SER A 261 17.36 5.61 -14.81
N VAL A 262 16.05 5.44 -15.00
CA VAL A 262 15.31 5.99 -16.15
C VAL A 262 14.21 6.94 -15.68
N PRO A 263 13.86 7.97 -16.47
CA PRO A 263 12.78 8.88 -16.09
C PRO A 263 11.44 8.15 -15.95
N GLU A 264 10.85 8.21 -14.75
CA GLU A 264 9.62 7.49 -14.39
C GLU A 264 8.44 7.79 -15.33
N ALA A 265 8.33 9.02 -15.81
CA ALA A 265 7.25 9.46 -16.69
C ALA A 265 7.32 8.89 -18.11
N TRP A 266 8.53 8.52 -18.56
CA TRP A 266 8.79 8.14 -19.95
C TRP A 266 9.09 6.66 -20.13
N HIS A 267 9.18 5.90 -19.03
CA HIS A 267 9.50 4.48 -19.10
C HIS A 267 8.66 3.65 -18.12
N THR A 268 8.26 2.47 -18.59
CA THR A 268 7.56 1.44 -17.81
C THR A 268 8.51 0.39 -17.22
N ARG A 269 9.83 0.65 -17.21
CA ARG A 269 10.81 -0.36 -16.82
C ARG A 269 10.66 -0.65 -15.34
N GLN A 270 10.47 -1.92 -15.04
CA GLN A 270 10.50 -2.44 -13.69
C GLN A 270 11.48 -3.60 -13.65
N ASN A 271 12.16 -3.71 -12.52
CA ASN A 271 13.19 -4.72 -12.30
C ASN A 271 12.84 -5.51 -11.04
N ILE A 272 13.15 -6.81 -11.05
CA ILE A 272 13.11 -7.65 -9.86
C ILE A 272 14.42 -7.50 -9.08
N TYR A 273 14.30 -7.28 -7.78
CA TYR A 273 15.40 -7.20 -6.83
C TYR A 273 15.21 -8.17 -5.67
N LEU A 274 16.32 -8.46 -4.99
CA LEU A 274 16.39 -9.27 -3.79
C LEU A 274 17.02 -8.44 -2.66
N VAL A 275 16.42 -8.46 -1.47
CA VAL A 275 17.01 -7.92 -0.22
C VAL A 275 16.92 -8.96 0.89
N PRO A 276 17.81 -8.92 1.90
CA PRO A 276 17.65 -9.76 3.09
C PRO A 276 16.31 -9.47 3.78
N LEU A 277 15.72 -10.51 4.37
CA LEU A 277 14.44 -10.41 5.08
C LEU A 277 14.50 -9.42 6.25
N LYS A 278 15.68 -9.21 6.84
CA LYS A 278 15.93 -8.24 7.92
C LYS A 278 16.43 -6.88 7.41
N GLY A 279 16.45 -6.65 6.10
CA GLY A 279 17.02 -5.45 5.49
C GLY A 279 18.53 -5.31 5.73
N GLY A 280 19.03 -4.08 5.66
CA GLY A 280 20.41 -3.71 6.01
C GLY A 280 21.45 -3.88 4.90
N GLU A 281 21.17 -4.66 3.86
CA GLU A 281 22.04 -4.79 2.69
C GLU A 281 21.44 -4.13 1.45
N LYS A 282 22.30 -3.73 0.51
CA LYS A 282 21.88 -3.14 -0.76
C LYS A 282 21.08 -4.16 -1.59
N PRO A 283 20.01 -3.73 -2.29
CA PRO A 283 19.27 -4.60 -3.18
C PRO A 283 20.15 -5.22 -4.28
N LYS A 284 20.03 -6.53 -4.46
CA LYS A 284 20.61 -7.25 -5.59
C LYS A 284 19.60 -7.35 -6.72
N GLN A 285 19.90 -6.74 -7.87
CA GLN A 285 19.08 -6.88 -9.07
C GLN A 285 19.16 -8.31 -9.64
N LEU A 286 18.02 -8.90 -9.97
CA LEU A 286 17.93 -10.23 -10.60
C LEU A 286 17.66 -10.17 -12.11
N THR A 287 17.06 -9.07 -12.57
CA THR A 287 16.72 -8.84 -13.98
C THR A 287 17.84 -8.13 -14.74
N THR A 288 17.80 -8.18 -16.07
CA THR A 288 18.87 -7.60 -16.92
C THR A 288 18.84 -6.07 -17.02
N GLY A 289 17.70 -5.43 -16.70
CA GLY A 289 17.51 -3.98 -16.86
C GLY A 289 17.23 -3.53 -18.29
N LYS A 290 16.95 -4.46 -19.22
CA LYS A 290 16.68 -4.17 -20.64
C LYS A 290 15.23 -4.44 -21.05
N GLN A 291 14.48 -5.10 -20.19
CA GLN A 291 13.09 -5.50 -20.41
C GLN A 291 12.08 -4.36 -20.14
N GLY A 292 10.81 -4.64 -20.40
CA GLY A 292 9.70 -3.78 -20.01
C GLY A 292 9.37 -3.90 -18.52
N THR A 293 8.08 -3.99 -18.22
CA THR A 293 7.59 -4.18 -16.86
C THR A 293 7.82 -5.62 -16.39
N THR A 294 8.33 -5.81 -15.17
CA THR A 294 8.37 -7.11 -14.48
C THR A 294 7.50 -7.10 -13.23
N ASN A 295 6.70 -8.14 -13.01
CA ASN A 295 5.76 -8.24 -11.89
C ASN A 295 5.72 -9.65 -11.30
N SER A 296 5.06 -9.82 -10.16
CA SER A 296 4.76 -11.13 -9.59
C SER A 296 5.99 -12.01 -9.33
N PRO A 297 7.04 -11.48 -8.66
CA PRO A 297 8.11 -12.35 -8.19
C PRO A 297 7.55 -13.37 -7.19
N VAL A 298 7.90 -14.64 -7.36
CA VAL A 298 7.51 -15.73 -6.46
C VAL A 298 8.71 -16.62 -6.18
N PHE A 299 8.93 -16.98 -4.92
CA PHE A 299 9.97 -17.93 -4.56
C PHE A 299 9.55 -19.37 -4.89
N SER A 300 10.52 -20.20 -5.28
CA SER A 300 10.37 -21.65 -5.19
C SER A 300 10.12 -22.07 -3.73
N PRO A 301 9.46 -23.21 -3.45
CA PRO A 301 9.21 -23.67 -2.08
C PRO A 301 10.47 -23.74 -1.19
N GLN A 302 11.64 -24.04 -1.78
CA GLN A 302 12.92 -24.08 -1.06
C GLN A 302 13.61 -22.71 -0.91
N GLY A 303 13.02 -21.63 -1.42
CA GLY A 303 13.59 -20.28 -1.38
C GLY A 303 14.86 -20.07 -2.23
N THR A 304 15.24 -21.02 -3.08
CA THR A 304 16.52 -20.97 -3.85
C THR A 304 16.38 -20.39 -5.24
N LYS A 305 15.15 -20.24 -5.75
CA LYS A 305 14.85 -19.66 -7.06
C LYS A 305 13.73 -18.64 -6.93
N VAL A 306 13.70 -17.69 -7.85
CA VAL A 306 12.62 -16.71 -8.02
C VAL A 306 12.13 -16.80 -9.45
N ALA A 307 10.82 -16.90 -9.65
CA ALA A 307 10.18 -16.74 -10.95
C ALA A 307 9.40 -15.41 -10.96
N TRP A 308 9.22 -14.79 -12.13
CA TRP A 308 8.42 -13.58 -12.29
C TRP A 308 7.76 -13.56 -13.66
N THR A 309 6.82 -12.63 -13.82
CA THR A 309 6.24 -12.29 -15.12
C THR A 309 6.98 -11.09 -15.68
N GLU A 310 7.22 -11.12 -16.98
CA GLU A 310 7.95 -10.06 -17.68
C GLU A 310 7.21 -9.70 -18.96
N MET A 311 6.93 -8.41 -19.12
CA MET A 311 6.58 -7.85 -20.41
C MET A 311 7.86 -7.79 -21.23
N ALA A 312 8.10 -8.87 -21.95
CA ALA A 312 9.08 -8.87 -23.01
C ALA A 312 8.60 -7.93 -24.12
N MET A 313 9.52 -7.47 -24.98
CA MET A 313 9.09 -6.85 -26.24
C MET A 313 8.23 -7.80 -27.11
N ASN A 314 8.20 -9.11 -26.76
CA ASN A 314 7.19 -10.14 -27.10
C ASN A 314 7.11 -11.19 -25.94
N LEU A 315 5.96 -11.35 -25.26
CA LEU A 315 5.73 -12.08 -23.98
C LEU A 315 6.45 -13.45 -23.79
N ILE A 316 7.26 -13.64 -22.72
CA ILE A 316 7.90 -14.92 -22.32
C ILE A 316 7.94 -15.04 -20.77
N VAL A 317 7.76 -16.27 -20.22
CA VAL A 317 7.99 -16.59 -18.79
C VAL A 317 9.45 -17.01 -18.59
N HIS A 318 10.20 -16.30 -17.74
CA HIS A 318 11.60 -16.60 -17.45
C HIS A 318 11.76 -17.41 -16.15
N PHE A 319 12.41 -18.57 -16.25
CA PHE A 319 12.91 -19.31 -15.10
C PHE A 319 14.40 -19.05 -14.97
N LEU A 320 14.82 -18.20 -14.05
CA LEU A 320 16.24 -18.01 -13.78
C LEU A 320 16.75 -19.14 -12.88
N GLN A 321 17.31 -20.15 -13.51
CA GLN A 321 18.12 -21.16 -12.86
C GLN A 321 19.48 -20.50 -12.57
N SER A 322 19.80 -20.26 -11.29
CA SER A 322 21.16 -19.92 -10.90
C SER A 322 22.11 -21.00 -11.43
N LYS A 323 22.78 -20.70 -12.54
CA LYS A 323 23.98 -21.42 -12.98
C LYS A 323 25.25 -20.61 -12.71
N ASP A 324 25.14 -19.29 -12.47
CA ASP A 324 26.29 -18.41 -12.15
C ASP A 324 26.08 -17.51 -10.91
N CYS A 325 25.14 -17.83 -10.03
CA CYS A 325 24.94 -17.10 -8.77
C CYS A 325 24.82 -18.07 -7.60
N TYR A 326 25.96 -18.61 -7.16
CA TYR A 326 26.04 -19.23 -5.84
C TYR A 326 25.53 -18.21 -4.82
N LEU A 327 24.35 -18.48 -4.24
CA LEU A 327 24.02 -17.99 -2.90
C LEU A 327 25.09 -18.61 -2.00
N ARG A 328 26.14 -17.83 -1.71
CA ARG A 328 27.18 -18.30 -0.78
C ARG A 328 26.51 -18.51 0.59
N PRO A 329 26.91 -19.56 1.33
CA PRO A 329 26.28 -19.97 2.58
C PRO A 329 26.19 -18.86 3.63
#